data_AF-A0A5N6NCZ4-F1
#
_entry.id   AF-A0A5N6NCZ4-F1
#
_cell.length_a   1.000
_cell.length_b   1.000
_cell.length_c   1.000
_cell.angle_alpha   90.00
_cell.angle_beta   90.00
_cell.angle_gamma   90.00
#
_symmetry.space_group_name_H-M   'P 1'
#
loop_
_entity.id
_entity.type
_entity.pdbx_description
1 polymer ?
#
loop_
_entity_poly.entity_id
_entity_poly.type
_entity_poly.pdbx_seq_one_letter_code
_entity_poly.pdbx_strand_id
1 'polypeptide(L)'
;MVLSTNSIHQTHYNILNVKEDASHGEIRKSYKSALLNSHPDKLQKTSQTTDVESRFLEIQTAWEILGDVKLRALYDIQLRAARQDEAAADEIKLEDLVVEAGGDMVELFYQCRCGDYFSLDSLELGEMGLQLLIEGDNIMLQARDCDDMASILLSCVMSAKTNRKMGSWDGIPHWSVYDRITIIPSKPEALMAEINSAISSLECAKASKFQNTSSTLSKSKKSVDDGSLNSCCLYDARRADEAYKAGLAYLAAGNLEEAFRSLNVALTKCPPSKTSAVAKLRSLISLTAQRLRKSAV
;
A
#
# COMPACT_ATOMS: atom_id res chain seq x y z
N MET A 1 -38.59 -0.47 -9.41
CA MET A 1 -37.37 0.27 -9.79
C MET A 1 -36.28 -0.20 -8.85
N VAL A 2 -35.34 -1.02 -9.33
CA VAL A 2 -34.27 -1.57 -8.49
C VAL A 2 -33.08 -0.61 -8.61
N LEU A 3 -32.87 0.20 -7.57
CA LEU A 3 -31.61 0.93 -7.39
C LEU A 3 -30.68 -0.01 -6.63
N SER A 4 -29.97 -0.85 -7.36
CA SER A 4 -28.83 -1.60 -6.82
C SER A 4 -27.73 -0.58 -6.48
N THR A 5 -27.66 -0.24 -5.20
CA THR A 5 -26.51 0.44 -4.59
C THR A 5 -25.35 -0.56 -4.51
N ASN A 6 -24.79 -0.92 -5.67
CA ASN A 6 -23.45 -1.50 -5.70
C ASN A 6 -22.51 -0.37 -5.33
N SER A 7 -21.67 -0.54 -4.32
CA SER A 7 -20.62 0.41 -3.95
C SER A 7 -19.78 0.71 -5.20
N ILE A 8 -20.07 1.83 -5.89
CA ILE A 8 -19.48 2.16 -7.20
C ILE A 8 -18.09 2.76 -6.94
N HIS A 9 -17.14 1.93 -6.51
CA HIS A 9 -15.75 2.24 -6.82
C HIS A 9 -15.65 2.23 -8.34
N GLN A 10 -15.45 3.41 -8.95
CA GLN A 10 -15.32 3.52 -10.39
C GLN A 10 -14.13 2.66 -10.85
N THR A 11 -14.42 1.59 -11.57
CA THR A 11 -13.39 0.74 -12.16
C THR A 11 -12.75 1.45 -13.35
N HIS A 12 -11.51 1.07 -13.72
CA HIS A 12 -10.87 1.61 -14.92
C HIS A 12 -11.68 1.32 -16.20
N TYR A 13 -12.46 0.23 -16.20
CA TYR A 13 -13.41 -0.08 -17.27
C TYR A 13 -14.54 0.94 -17.36
N ASN A 14 -15.09 1.38 -16.22
CA ASN A 14 -16.10 2.43 -16.15
C ASN A 14 -15.57 3.79 -16.62
N ILE A 15 -14.32 4.12 -16.27
CA ILE A 15 -13.66 5.38 -16.70
C ILE A 15 -13.53 5.43 -18.23
N LEU A 16 -13.12 4.32 -18.85
CA LEU A 16 -13.05 4.20 -20.31
C LEU A 16 -14.40 3.83 -20.96
N ASN A 17 -15.47 3.72 -20.19
CA ASN A 17 -16.82 3.34 -20.64
C ASN A 17 -16.84 2.07 -21.52
N VAL A 18 -16.07 1.07 -21.11
CA VAL A 18 -15.96 -0.23 -21.79
C VAL A 18 -16.38 -1.35 -20.84
N LYS A 19 -16.82 -2.49 -21.40
CA LYS A 19 -17.11 -3.69 -20.62
C LYS A 19 -15.81 -4.37 -20.16
N GLU A 20 -15.88 -5.12 -19.06
CA GLU A 20 -14.76 -5.94 -18.56
C GLU A 20 -14.31 -6.99 -19.61
N ASP A 21 -15.23 -7.47 -20.44
CA ASP A 21 -14.96 -8.40 -21.55
C ASP A 21 -14.46 -7.73 -22.84
N ALA A 22 -14.27 -6.40 -22.84
CA ALA A 22 -13.92 -5.68 -24.06
C ALA A 22 -12.56 -6.14 -24.63
N SER A 23 -12.49 -6.24 -25.95
CA SER A 23 -11.24 -6.57 -26.64
C SER A 23 -10.23 -5.42 -26.55
N HIS A 24 -8.94 -5.70 -26.69
CA HIS A 24 -7.89 -4.66 -26.67
C HIS A 24 -8.13 -3.57 -27.74
N GLY A 25 -8.65 -3.98 -28.91
CA GLY A 25 -9.01 -3.06 -29.98
C GLY A 25 -10.15 -2.10 -29.61
N GLU A 26 -11.14 -2.58 -28.85
CA GLU A 26 -12.25 -1.75 -28.35
C GLU A 26 -11.79 -0.78 -27.27
N ILE A 27 -10.95 -1.24 -26.34
CA ILE A 27 -10.35 -0.38 -25.30
C ILE A 27 -9.55 0.75 -25.94
N ARG A 28 -8.74 0.43 -26.97
CA ARG A 28 -7.96 1.44 -27.71
C ARG A 28 -8.84 2.45 -28.45
N LYS A 29 -9.95 2.00 -29.04
CA LYS A 29 -10.91 2.90 -29.69
C LYS A 29 -11.57 3.81 -28.67
N SER A 30 -12.02 3.25 -27.55
CA SER A 30 -12.69 4.01 -26.49
C SER A 30 -11.76 5.05 -25.86
N TYR A 31 -10.51 4.66 -25.57
CA TYR A 31 -9.48 5.59 -25.08
C TYR A 31 -9.29 6.78 -26.02
N LYS A 32 -9.17 6.54 -27.33
CA LYS A 32 -9.04 7.63 -28.32
C LYS A 32 -10.26 8.56 -28.30
N SER A 33 -11.48 8.02 -28.23
CA SER A 33 -12.68 8.86 -28.15
C SER A 33 -12.77 9.62 -26.82
N ALA A 34 -12.42 8.99 -25.71
CA ALA A 34 -12.43 9.60 -24.38
C ALA A 34 -11.43 10.75 -24.31
N LEU A 35 -10.21 10.54 -24.81
CA LEU A 35 -9.15 11.55 -24.88
C LEU A 35 -9.55 12.76 -25.74
N LEU A 36 -10.22 12.53 -26.87
CA LEU A 36 -10.71 13.60 -27.74
C LEU A 36 -11.84 14.42 -27.10
N ASN A 37 -12.62 13.80 -26.20
CA ASN A 37 -13.71 14.47 -25.49
C ASN A 37 -13.22 15.21 -24.24
N SER A 38 -12.18 14.72 -23.58
CA SER A 38 -11.56 15.33 -22.40
C SER A 38 -10.41 16.28 -22.70
N HIS A 39 -10.08 16.51 -23.98
CA HIS A 39 -8.96 17.38 -24.34
C HIS A 39 -9.24 18.85 -23.93
N PRO A 40 -8.33 19.51 -23.20
CA PRO A 40 -8.58 20.86 -22.66
C PRO A 40 -8.84 21.91 -23.75
N ASP A 41 -8.30 21.73 -24.95
CA ASP A 41 -8.50 22.63 -26.10
C ASP A 41 -9.96 22.73 -26.57
N LYS A 42 -10.76 21.65 -26.42
CA LYS A 42 -12.21 21.70 -26.72
C LYS A 42 -13.02 22.35 -25.62
N LEU A 43 -12.50 22.39 -24.40
CA LEU A 43 -13.24 22.75 -23.18
C LEU A 43 -12.87 24.14 -22.65
N GLN A 44 -11.88 24.83 -23.25
CA GLN A 44 -11.59 26.24 -23.01
C GLN A 44 -12.79 27.20 -23.28
N LYS A 45 -13.89 26.73 -23.88
CA LYS A 45 -15.13 27.51 -24.05
C LYS A 45 -16.09 27.44 -22.85
N THR A 46 -15.86 26.55 -21.89
CA THR A 46 -16.76 26.35 -20.75
C THR A 46 -15.95 26.39 -19.46
N SER A 47 -16.25 27.35 -18.58
CA SER A 47 -15.48 27.75 -17.39
C SER A 47 -15.34 26.71 -16.24
N GLN A 48 -15.25 25.42 -16.54
CA GLN A 48 -14.96 24.34 -15.59
C GLN A 48 -13.63 23.70 -15.97
N THR A 49 -12.51 24.26 -15.49
CA THR A 49 -11.16 23.78 -15.84
C THR A 49 -10.66 22.67 -14.91
N THR A 50 -11.08 22.64 -13.64
CA THR A 50 -10.56 21.72 -12.63
C THR A 50 -11.08 20.28 -12.78
N ASP A 51 -12.35 20.10 -13.18
CA ASP A 51 -12.94 18.77 -13.41
C ASP A 51 -12.45 18.13 -14.72
N VAL A 52 -11.88 18.92 -15.62
CA VAL A 52 -11.39 18.43 -16.92
C VAL A 52 -10.01 17.81 -16.80
N GLU A 53 -9.13 18.43 -16.00
CA GLU A 53 -7.79 17.90 -15.73
C GLU A 53 -7.83 16.59 -14.93
N SER A 54 -8.72 16.49 -13.93
CA SER A 54 -8.91 15.25 -13.17
C SER A 54 -9.38 14.11 -14.07
N ARG A 55 -10.40 14.36 -14.92
CA ARG A 55 -10.93 13.35 -15.84
C ARG A 55 -9.92 12.94 -16.91
N PHE A 56 -9.11 13.85 -17.41
CA PHE A 56 -8.04 13.52 -18.34
C PHE A 56 -7.02 12.57 -17.69
N LEU A 57 -6.61 12.86 -16.46
CA LEU A 57 -5.67 12.01 -15.71
C LEU A 57 -6.26 10.63 -15.40
N GLU A 58 -7.54 10.57 -15.01
CA GLU A 58 -8.27 9.31 -14.81
C GLU A 58 -8.31 8.46 -16.09
N ILE A 59 -8.60 9.07 -17.24
CA ILE A 59 -8.60 8.38 -18.54
C ILE A 59 -7.20 7.85 -18.88
N GLN A 60 -6.16 8.64 -18.60
CA GLN A 60 -4.78 8.22 -18.85
C GLN A 60 -4.37 7.04 -17.96
N THR A 61 -4.61 7.12 -16.65
CA THR A 61 -4.30 6.04 -15.71
C THR A 61 -5.06 4.75 -16.06
N ALA A 62 -6.33 4.86 -16.45
CA ALA A 62 -7.11 3.71 -16.90
C ALA A 62 -6.51 3.06 -18.16
N TRP A 63 -5.99 3.86 -19.10
CA TRP A 63 -5.32 3.35 -20.29
C TRP A 63 -3.97 2.70 -20.00
N GLU A 64 -3.18 3.25 -19.06
CA GLU A 64 -1.90 2.65 -18.66
C GLU A 64 -2.08 1.24 -18.10
N ILE A 65 -3.16 1.01 -17.35
CA ILE A 65 -3.49 -0.29 -16.75
C ILE A 65 -4.14 -1.23 -17.77
N LEU A 66 -5.19 -0.76 -18.47
CA LEU A 66 -5.99 -1.62 -19.38
C LEU A 66 -5.34 -1.81 -20.75
N GLY A 67 -4.40 -0.94 -21.12
CA GLY A 67 -3.69 -0.96 -22.39
C GLY A 67 -2.59 -2.03 -22.47
N ASP A 68 -2.02 -2.45 -21.34
CA ASP A 68 -1.09 -3.59 -21.29
C ASP A 68 -1.84 -4.86 -20.85
N VAL A 69 -1.69 -5.94 -21.63
CA VAL A 69 -2.31 -7.24 -21.34
C VAL A 69 -1.90 -7.77 -19.96
N LYS A 70 -0.64 -7.55 -19.53
CA LYS A 70 -0.15 -8.02 -18.23
C LYS A 70 -0.75 -7.23 -17.08
N LEU A 71 -0.78 -5.89 -17.20
CA LEU A 71 -1.34 -5.02 -16.18
C LEU A 71 -2.85 -5.22 -16.05
N ARG A 72 -3.55 -5.39 -17.18
CA ARG A 72 -4.97 -5.76 -17.20
C ARG A 72 -5.23 -7.06 -16.46
N ALA A 73 -4.43 -8.11 -16.72
CA ALA A 73 -4.61 -9.39 -16.04
C ALA A 73 -4.42 -9.28 -14.52
N LEU A 74 -3.43 -8.51 -14.06
CA LEU A 74 -3.23 -8.26 -12.63
C LEU A 74 -4.39 -7.46 -12.02
N TYR A 75 -4.86 -6.44 -12.74
CA TYR A 75 -6.03 -5.65 -12.33
C TYR A 75 -7.30 -6.51 -12.24
N ASP A 76 -7.53 -7.41 -13.20
CA ASP A 76 -8.68 -8.30 -13.20
C ASP A 76 -8.63 -9.35 -12.08
N ILE A 77 -7.42 -9.74 -11.63
CA ILE A 77 -7.23 -10.59 -10.44
C ILE A 77 -7.58 -9.80 -9.18
N GLN A 78 -7.05 -8.58 -9.04
CA GLN A 78 -7.34 -7.70 -7.90
C GLN A 78 -8.82 -7.37 -7.80
N LEU A 79 -9.46 -7.03 -8.92
CA LEU A 79 -10.89 -6.73 -8.97
C LEU A 79 -11.76 -7.93 -8.57
N ARG A 80 -11.34 -9.14 -8.95
CA ARG A 80 -12.01 -10.38 -8.51
C ARG A 80 -11.80 -10.67 -7.03
N ALA A 81 -10.60 -10.47 -6.51
CA ALA A 81 -10.29 -10.64 -5.10
C ALA A 81 -11.12 -9.67 -4.23
N ALA A 82 -11.16 -8.38 -4.59
CA ALA A 82 -11.94 -7.38 -3.88
C ALA A 82 -13.44 -7.72 -3.85
N ARG A 83 -13.99 -8.25 -4.95
CA ARG A 83 -15.39 -8.73 -5.01
C ARG A 83 -15.64 -9.98 -4.18
N GLN A 84 -14.62 -10.82 -3.96
CA GLN A 84 -14.72 -12.03 -3.14
C GLN A 84 -14.57 -11.74 -1.65
N ASP A 85 -13.68 -10.81 -1.27
CA ASP A 85 -13.47 -10.41 0.12
C ASP A 85 -14.76 -9.82 0.74
N GLU A 86 -15.51 -9.01 -0.01
CA GLU A 86 -16.83 -8.49 0.41
C GLU A 86 -17.92 -9.57 0.54
N ALA A 87 -17.80 -10.68 -0.19
CA ALA A 87 -18.81 -11.73 -0.24
C ALA A 87 -18.48 -12.94 0.68
N ALA A 88 -17.25 -13.05 1.16
CA ALA A 88 -16.74 -14.20 1.93
C ALA A 88 -16.29 -13.85 3.35
N ALA A 89 -16.50 -12.61 3.79
CA ALA A 89 -16.35 -12.22 5.18
C ALA A 89 -17.53 -12.79 5.99
N ASP A 90 -17.31 -13.91 6.68
CA ASP A 90 -18.25 -14.41 7.69
C ASP A 90 -18.01 -13.63 9.00
N GLU A 91 -19.05 -12.97 9.51
CA GLU A 91 -19.02 -12.41 10.87
C GLU A 91 -19.11 -13.59 11.86
N ILE A 92 -18.02 -13.83 12.59
CA ILE A 92 -17.93 -14.96 13.52
C ILE A 92 -18.17 -14.44 14.91
N LYS A 93 -19.19 -15.01 15.55
CA LYS A 93 -19.51 -14.67 16.93
C LYS A 93 -18.56 -15.39 17.87
N LEU A 94 -18.36 -14.81 19.05
CA LEU A 94 -17.52 -15.38 20.08
C LEU A 94 -18.00 -16.74 20.59
N GLU A 95 -19.31 -17.02 20.51
CA GLU A 95 -19.90 -18.32 20.84
C GLU A 95 -19.47 -19.45 19.89
N ASP A 96 -18.99 -19.12 18.68
CA ASP A 96 -18.55 -20.07 17.67
C ASP A 96 -17.02 -20.36 17.74
N LEU A 97 -16.30 -19.67 18.64
CA LEU A 97 -14.86 -19.88 18.89
C LEU A 97 -14.68 -20.93 19.99
N VAL A 98 -13.85 -21.94 19.72
CA VAL A 98 -13.44 -22.92 20.74
C VAL A 98 -12.29 -22.31 21.54
N VAL A 99 -12.42 -22.26 22.85
CA VAL A 99 -11.40 -21.65 23.71
C VAL A 99 -10.67 -22.74 24.49
N GLU A 100 -9.36 -22.83 24.28
CA GLU A 100 -8.50 -23.69 25.08
C GLU A 100 -7.70 -22.83 26.06
N ALA A 101 -7.97 -23.02 27.35
CA ALA A 101 -7.20 -22.39 28.43
C ALA A 101 -6.18 -23.39 28.97
N GLY A 102 -4.91 -23.22 28.59
CA GLY A 102 -3.79 -24.06 29.02
C GLY A 102 -2.85 -23.29 29.94
N GLY A 103 -3.13 -23.27 31.24
CA GLY A 103 -2.34 -22.50 32.21
C GLY A 103 -2.59 -21.00 32.12
N ASP A 104 -1.55 -20.18 31.93
CA ASP A 104 -1.64 -18.71 31.82
C ASP A 104 -1.89 -18.22 30.39
N MET A 105 -1.92 -19.13 29.40
CA MET A 105 -2.15 -18.79 27.99
C MET A 105 -3.53 -19.25 27.56
N VAL A 106 -4.27 -18.35 26.90
CA VAL A 106 -5.57 -18.65 26.29
C VAL A 106 -5.43 -18.59 24.78
N GLU A 107 -5.96 -19.61 24.10
CA GLU A 107 -5.96 -19.71 22.65
C GLU A 107 -7.40 -19.90 22.15
N LEU A 108 -7.80 -19.10 21.15
CA LEU A 108 -9.10 -19.15 20.49
C LEU A 108 -8.95 -19.87 19.15
N PHE A 109 -9.78 -20.87 18.89
CA PHE A 109 -9.78 -21.63 17.64
C PHE A 109 -11.09 -21.47 16.89
N TYR A 110 -11.01 -21.25 15.57
CA TYR A 110 -12.16 -21.27 14.66
C TYR A 110 -11.90 -22.19 13.48
N GLN A 111 -12.82 -23.13 13.22
CA GLN A 111 -12.74 -23.98 12.03
C GLN A 111 -13.46 -23.31 10.85
N CYS A 112 -12.70 -22.96 9.81
CA CYS A 112 -13.24 -22.36 8.61
C CYS A 112 -14.00 -23.37 7.75
N ARG A 113 -15.01 -22.90 7.02
CA ARG A 113 -15.73 -23.68 6.00
C ARG A 113 -14.85 -24.24 4.89
N CYS A 114 -13.63 -23.69 4.68
CA CYS A 114 -12.66 -24.20 3.71
C CYS A 114 -11.87 -25.44 4.20
N GLY A 115 -11.96 -25.78 5.48
CA GLY A 115 -11.20 -26.87 6.10
C GLY A 115 -9.89 -26.44 6.78
N ASP A 116 -9.51 -25.16 6.69
CA ASP A 116 -8.45 -24.57 7.50
C ASP A 116 -8.98 -24.17 8.88
N TYR A 117 -8.08 -23.95 9.84
CA TYR A 117 -8.41 -23.42 11.16
C TYR A 117 -7.67 -22.10 11.39
N PHE A 118 -8.32 -21.21 12.14
CA PHE A 118 -7.74 -20.00 12.67
C PHE A 118 -7.45 -20.24 14.15
N SER A 119 -6.29 -19.79 14.62
CA SER A 119 -5.91 -19.78 16.03
C SER A 119 -5.47 -18.37 16.40
N LEU A 120 -5.91 -17.86 17.54
CA LEU A 120 -5.50 -16.57 18.09
C LEU A 120 -5.04 -16.78 19.52
N ASP A 121 -3.79 -16.41 19.81
CA ASP A 121 -3.25 -16.52 21.16
C ASP A 121 -3.52 -15.26 22.01
N SER A 122 -3.28 -15.37 23.32
CA SER A 122 -3.45 -14.26 24.27
C SER A 122 -2.55 -13.04 24.01
N LEU A 123 -1.39 -13.23 23.38
CA LEU A 123 -0.50 -12.14 22.99
C LEU A 123 -1.07 -11.40 21.78
N GLU A 124 -1.59 -12.15 20.81
CA GLU A 124 -2.14 -11.64 19.57
C GLU A 124 -3.42 -10.84 19.80
N LEU A 125 -4.28 -11.34 20.69
CA LEU A 125 -5.42 -10.57 21.20
C LEU A 125 -4.97 -9.25 21.82
N GLY A 126 -3.87 -9.28 22.57
CA GLY A 126 -3.30 -8.09 23.20
C GLY A 126 -2.76 -7.04 22.22
N GLU A 127 -2.16 -7.47 21.10
CA GLU A 127 -1.68 -6.60 20.02
C GLU A 127 -2.85 -5.95 19.24
N MET A 128 -3.98 -6.65 19.15
CA MET A 128 -5.21 -6.14 18.55
C MET A 128 -6.02 -5.22 19.49
N GLY A 129 -5.55 -5.01 20.72
CA GLY A 129 -6.28 -4.22 21.72
C GLY A 129 -7.52 -4.94 22.27
N LEU A 130 -7.59 -6.26 22.14
CA LEU A 130 -8.64 -7.08 22.72
C LEU A 130 -8.21 -7.62 24.07
N GLN A 131 -9.17 -7.67 25.00
CA GLN A 131 -9.03 -8.33 26.28
C GLN A 131 -10.08 -9.44 26.38
N LEU A 132 -9.60 -10.65 26.60
CA LEU A 132 -10.45 -11.80 26.88
C LEU A 132 -10.79 -11.81 28.37
N LEU A 133 -12.06 -11.75 28.69
CA LEU A 133 -12.58 -11.89 30.05
C LEU A 133 -13.29 -13.25 30.14
N ILE A 134 -12.81 -14.08 31.07
CA ILE A 134 -13.41 -15.39 31.36
C ILE A 134 -14.08 -15.27 32.72
N GLU A 135 -15.40 -15.22 32.74
CA GLU A 135 -16.21 -15.22 33.98
C GLU A 135 -16.97 -16.54 34.07
N GLY A 136 -16.33 -17.54 34.66
CA GLY A 136 -16.87 -18.91 34.71
C GLY A 136 -16.86 -19.57 33.32
N ASP A 137 -18.04 -20.00 32.86
CA ASP A 137 -18.24 -20.59 31.52
C ASP A 137 -18.48 -19.53 30.42
N ASN A 138 -18.61 -18.25 30.80
CA ASN A 138 -18.87 -17.16 29.86
C ASN A 138 -17.55 -16.52 29.44
N ILE A 139 -17.37 -16.40 28.12
CA ILE A 139 -16.20 -15.82 27.50
C ILE A 139 -16.63 -14.55 26.78
N MET A 140 -15.97 -13.44 27.10
CA MET A 140 -16.28 -12.12 26.57
C MET A 140 -15.03 -11.50 25.96
N LEU A 141 -15.17 -10.93 24.76
CA LEU A 141 -14.13 -10.12 24.12
C LEU A 141 -14.49 -8.65 24.29
N GLN A 142 -13.62 -7.92 24.96
CA GLN A 142 -13.76 -6.48 25.18
C GLN A 142 -12.65 -5.75 24.44
N ALA A 143 -12.99 -4.67 23.73
CA ALA A 143 -11.99 -3.75 23.18
C ALA A 143 -11.45 -2.87 24.30
N ARG A 144 -10.12 -2.65 24.37
CA ARG A 144 -9.51 -1.83 25.43
C ARG A 144 -9.99 -0.37 25.43
N ASP A 145 -10.46 0.11 24.28
CA ASP A 145 -10.87 1.50 24.07
C ASP A 145 -12.41 1.68 24.07
N CYS A 146 -13.19 0.63 24.37
CA CYS A 146 -14.65 0.70 24.43
C CYS A 146 -15.25 -0.32 25.41
N ASP A 147 -16.23 0.08 26.23
CA ASP A 147 -16.98 -0.84 27.12
C ASP A 147 -17.94 -1.79 26.36
N ASP A 148 -17.87 -1.81 25.03
CA ASP A 148 -18.73 -2.62 24.19
C ASP A 148 -18.08 -3.98 23.82
N MET A 149 -18.95 -4.96 23.67
CA MET A 149 -18.60 -6.30 23.21
C MET A 149 -18.19 -6.27 21.74
N ALA A 150 -17.06 -6.90 21.45
CA ALA A 150 -16.43 -6.94 20.13
C ALA A 150 -16.78 -8.22 19.37
N SER A 151 -17.13 -8.08 18.07
CA SER A 151 -17.18 -9.19 17.11
C SER A 151 -15.88 -9.26 16.31
N ILE A 152 -15.48 -10.47 15.91
CA ILE A 152 -14.30 -10.71 15.07
C ILE A 152 -14.77 -11.04 13.65
N LEU A 153 -14.31 -10.27 12.67
CA LEU A 153 -14.49 -10.61 11.25
C LEU A 153 -13.22 -11.26 10.72
N LEU A 154 -13.30 -12.54 10.32
CA LEU A 154 -12.20 -13.26 9.69
C LEU A 154 -12.49 -13.41 8.20
N SER A 155 -11.69 -12.78 7.34
CA SER A 155 -11.79 -12.98 5.89
C SER A 155 -10.94 -14.18 5.47
N CYS A 156 -11.60 -15.23 5.00
CA CYS A 156 -10.91 -16.37 4.38
C CYS A 156 -10.49 -15.98 2.95
N VAL A 157 -9.23 -15.59 2.77
CA VAL A 157 -8.65 -15.25 1.45
C VAL A 157 -8.58 -16.46 0.52
N MET A 158 -8.74 -17.67 1.06
CA MET A 158 -8.53 -18.92 0.35
C MET A 158 -9.82 -19.46 -0.26
N SER A 159 -10.41 -18.66 -1.16
CA SER A 159 -11.28 -19.23 -2.21
C SER A 159 -10.49 -19.94 -3.33
N ALA A 160 -9.15 -19.93 -3.29
CA ALA A 160 -8.34 -20.80 -4.12
C ALA A 160 -8.30 -22.22 -3.51
N LYS A 161 -9.25 -23.06 -3.93
CA LYS A 161 -9.23 -24.52 -3.73
C LYS A 161 -7.89 -25.11 -4.19
N THR A 162 -6.89 -25.12 -3.33
CA THR A 162 -5.76 -26.03 -3.44
C THR A 162 -5.95 -27.08 -2.36
N ASN A 163 -6.37 -28.27 -2.79
CA ASN A 163 -6.46 -29.48 -1.99
C ASN A 163 -5.13 -29.70 -1.25
N ARG A 164 -4.99 -29.27 0.01
CA ARG A 164 -3.94 -29.76 0.89
C ARG A 164 -4.47 -30.99 1.59
N LYS A 165 -3.91 -32.14 1.20
CA LYS A 165 -4.17 -33.43 1.82
C LYS A 165 -3.83 -33.36 3.31
N MET A 166 -4.76 -33.86 4.12
CA MET A 166 -4.57 -34.28 5.49
C MET A 166 -3.32 -35.17 5.61
N GLY A 167 -2.40 -34.79 6.50
CA GLY A 167 -1.29 -35.63 6.93
C GLY A 167 0.09 -35.10 6.58
N SER A 168 0.60 -34.17 7.40
CA SER A 168 1.96 -34.19 7.95
C SER A 168 2.10 -32.94 8.80
N TRP A 169 2.13 -33.13 10.12
CA TRP A 169 2.62 -32.13 11.04
C TRP A 169 4.10 -31.99 10.75
N ASP A 170 4.50 -30.92 10.07
CA ASP A 170 5.83 -30.29 10.16
C ASP A 170 5.89 -29.11 9.18
N GLY A 171 6.01 -27.90 9.74
CA GLY A 171 6.43 -26.70 9.01
C GLY A 171 5.35 -25.99 8.19
N ILE A 172 4.37 -25.38 8.86
CA ILE A 172 3.53 -24.34 8.25
C ILE A 172 4.18 -22.99 8.56
N PRO A 173 4.38 -22.08 7.57
CA PRO A 173 4.80 -20.72 7.88
C PRO A 173 3.73 -20.09 8.76
N HIS A 174 4.14 -19.59 9.92
CA HIS A 174 3.35 -18.74 10.80
C HIS A 174 2.76 -17.59 9.97
N TRP A 175 1.53 -17.77 9.53
CA TRP A 175 0.78 -16.73 8.87
C TRP A 175 0.45 -15.73 9.98
N SER A 176 1.04 -14.54 9.93
CA SER A 176 0.65 -13.50 10.88
C SER A 176 -0.77 -13.08 10.51
N VAL A 177 -1.65 -13.26 11.48
CA VAL A 177 -3.11 -13.21 11.36
C VAL A 177 -3.66 -11.80 11.07
N TYR A 178 -2.82 -10.77 11.19
CA TYR A 178 -3.27 -9.39 11.32
C TYR A 178 -3.64 -8.66 10.04
N ASP A 179 -3.36 -9.17 8.85
CA ASP A 179 -3.64 -8.40 7.63
C ASP A 179 -5.15 -8.25 7.36
N ARG A 180 -6.00 -9.00 8.08
CA ARG A 180 -7.38 -9.28 7.64
C ARG A 180 -8.42 -9.49 8.72
N ILE A 181 -8.06 -9.34 9.99
CA ILE A 181 -9.04 -9.31 11.08
C ILE A 181 -9.48 -7.88 11.35
N THR A 182 -10.77 -7.63 11.24
CA THR A 182 -11.38 -6.36 11.64
C THR A 182 -12.32 -6.59 12.82
N ILE A 183 -12.13 -5.82 13.88
CA ILE A 183 -13.02 -5.79 15.02
C ILE A 183 -14.20 -4.89 14.65
N ILE A 184 -15.42 -5.37 14.83
CA ILE A 184 -16.63 -4.57 14.62
C ILE A 184 -17.33 -4.39 15.97
N PRO A 185 -17.56 -3.16 16.44
CA PRO A 185 -18.34 -2.93 17.65
C PRO A 185 -19.80 -3.28 17.40
N SER A 186 -20.42 -3.96 18.36
CA SER A 186 -21.79 -4.49 18.25
C SER A 186 -22.90 -3.42 18.12
N LYS A 187 -22.60 -2.14 18.40
CA LYS A 187 -23.54 -1.02 18.27
C LYS A 187 -23.21 -0.14 17.06
N PRO A 188 -24.20 0.18 16.21
CA PRO A 188 -24.00 1.06 15.06
C PRO A 188 -23.56 2.48 15.45
N GLU A 189 -23.93 2.94 16.64
CA GLU A 189 -23.55 4.26 17.18
C GLU A 189 -22.04 4.37 17.47
N ALA A 190 -21.44 3.30 18.00
CA ALA A 190 -20.01 3.23 18.30
C ALA A 190 -19.17 3.16 17.02
N LEU A 191 -19.58 2.35 16.04
CA LEU A 191 -18.95 2.30 14.71
C LEU A 191 -18.97 3.66 14.02
N MET A 192 -20.10 4.38 14.10
CA MET A 192 -20.20 5.73 13.53
C MET A 192 -19.31 6.74 14.27
N ALA A 193 -19.17 6.63 15.58
CA ALA A 193 -18.25 7.46 16.36
C ALA A 193 -16.78 7.21 15.97
N GLU A 194 -16.41 5.95 15.76
CA GLU A 194 -15.08 5.55 15.33
C GLU A 194 -14.76 6.05 13.90
N ILE A 195 -15.69 5.89 12.96
CA ILE A 195 -15.57 6.43 11.60
C ILE A 195 -15.39 7.95 11.65
N ASN A 196 -16.20 8.66 12.45
CA ASN A 196 -16.09 10.12 12.60
C ASN A 196 -14.76 10.55 13.23
N SER A 197 -14.27 9.79 14.21
CA SER A 197 -12.96 10.02 14.83
C SER A 197 -11.82 9.81 13.83
N ALA A 198 -11.89 8.77 13.00
CA ALA A 198 -10.91 8.48 11.96
C ALA A 198 -10.91 9.55 10.85
N ILE A 199 -12.10 9.98 10.40
CA ILE A 199 -12.24 11.09 9.44
C ILE A 199 -11.64 12.37 10.03
N SER A 200 -12.00 12.71 11.27
CA SER A 200 -11.49 13.89 11.98
C SER A 200 -9.96 13.84 12.12
N SER A 201 -9.41 12.69 12.53
CA SER A 201 -7.95 12.48 12.64
C SER A 201 -7.24 12.65 11.30
N LEU A 202 -7.83 12.13 10.21
CA LEU A 202 -7.32 12.29 8.86
C LEU A 202 -7.37 13.75 8.39
N GLU A 203 -8.45 14.47 8.71
CA GLU A 203 -8.61 15.90 8.41
C GLU A 203 -7.60 16.74 9.20
N CYS A 204 -7.39 16.48 10.49
CA CYS A 204 -6.35 17.10 11.31
C CYS A 204 -4.94 16.82 10.77
N ALA A 205 -4.67 15.58 10.33
CA ALA A 205 -3.40 15.19 9.72
C ALA A 205 -3.17 15.88 8.35
N LYS A 206 -4.24 16.08 7.57
CA LYS A 206 -4.18 16.84 6.31
C LYS A 206 -3.96 18.34 6.59
N ALA A 207 -4.68 18.92 7.53
CA ALA A 207 -4.57 20.33 7.91
C ALA A 207 -3.17 20.68 8.44
N SER A 208 -2.58 19.83 9.27
CA SER A 208 -1.21 20.01 9.76
C SER A 208 -0.16 19.91 8.63
N LYS A 209 -0.37 19.05 7.63
CA LYS A 209 0.48 19.01 6.43
C LYS A 209 0.42 20.29 5.60
N PHE A 210 -0.76 20.93 5.48
CA PHE A 210 -0.91 22.22 4.78
C PHE A 210 -0.32 23.41 5.56
N GLN A 211 -0.35 23.39 6.90
CA GLN A 211 0.31 24.42 7.72
C GLN A 211 1.85 24.31 7.65
N ASN A 212 2.39 23.09 7.59
CA ASN A 212 3.84 22.85 7.49
C ASN A 212 4.43 23.16 6.10
N THR A 213 3.62 23.17 5.03
CA THR A 213 4.09 23.62 3.69
C THR A 213 4.09 25.14 3.53
N SER A 214 3.40 25.87 4.41
CA SER A 214 3.29 27.32 4.36
C SER A 214 4.39 28.05 5.16
N SER A 215 5.18 27.32 5.96
CA SER A 215 6.22 27.88 6.83
C SER A 215 7.66 27.73 6.32
N THR A 216 7.92 27.01 5.23
CA THR A 216 9.29 26.86 4.66
C THR A 216 9.64 27.85 3.56
N LEU A 217 9.21 29.11 3.67
CA LEU A 217 9.68 30.19 2.79
C LEU A 217 9.87 31.51 3.56
N SER A 218 10.73 31.53 4.58
CA SER A 218 11.39 32.78 5.00
C SER A 218 12.66 32.58 5.84
N LYS A 219 13.77 33.14 5.32
CA LYS A 219 14.94 33.74 6.00
C LYS A 219 15.83 32.95 7.00
N SER A 220 17.11 32.89 6.60
CA SER A 220 18.32 33.32 7.35
C SER A 220 19.23 32.31 8.07
N LYS A 221 20.42 32.08 7.46
CA LYS A 221 21.80 32.45 7.90
C LYS A 221 22.35 31.98 9.29
N LYS A 222 23.50 31.26 9.23
CA LYS A 222 24.57 30.97 10.27
C LYS A 222 24.07 30.17 11.51
N SER A 223 24.78 29.20 12.10
CA SER A 223 26.23 28.94 12.33
C SER A 223 26.47 27.51 12.86
N VAL A 224 27.57 26.88 12.44
CA VAL A 224 28.63 26.13 13.17
C VAL A 224 28.30 25.38 14.48
N ASP A 225 28.66 24.08 14.44
CA ASP A 225 29.01 23.07 15.47
C ASP A 225 28.38 23.09 16.86
N ASP A 226 27.71 21.97 17.19
CA ASP A 226 28.17 21.15 18.32
C ASP A 226 27.91 19.66 18.04
N GLY A 227 28.91 18.83 18.38
CA GLY A 227 28.94 17.41 18.09
C GLY A 227 27.99 16.62 18.99
N SER A 228 27.04 15.91 18.38
CA SER A 228 26.41 14.75 19.00
C SER A 228 25.95 13.75 17.95
N LEU A 229 26.19 12.49 18.27
CA LEU A 229 26.10 11.30 17.44
C LEU A 229 24.66 11.06 16.93
N ASN A 230 24.22 11.82 15.92
CA ASN A 230 22.93 11.59 15.27
C ASN A 230 23.13 10.71 14.03
N SER A 231 22.81 9.43 14.18
CA SER A 231 22.69 8.44 13.10
C SER A 231 21.64 8.90 12.08
N CYS A 232 22.09 9.76 11.17
CA CYS A 232 21.32 10.43 10.15
C CYS A 232 21.48 9.69 8.81
N CYS A 233 20.40 9.63 8.03
CA CYS A 233 20.41 9.47 6.58
C CYS A 233 21.08 8.22 5.99
N LEU A 234 20.62 7.03 6.40
CA LEU A 234 21.16 5.76 5.89
C LEU A 234 20.95 5.60 4.37
N TYR A 235 19.81 6.00 3.80
CA TYR A 235 19.61 6.01 2.35
C TYR A 235 18.63 7.12 1.93
N ASP A 236 18.95 7.88 0.89
CA ASP A 236 18.12 8.95 0.35
C ASP A 236 18.11 8.86 -1.17
N ALA A 237 17.00 8.37 -1.72
CA ALA A 237 16.85 8.13 -3.15
C ALA A 237 16.97 9.42 -3.97
N ARG A 238 16.53 10.57 -3.44
CA ARG A 238 16.63 11.85 -4.16
C ARG A 238 18.08 12.29 -4.27
N ARG A 239 18.84 12.21 -3.18
CA ARG A 239 20.28 12.51 -3.18
C ARG A 239 21.09 11.54 -4.04
N ALA A 240 20.70 10.26 -4.07
CA ALA A 240 21.33 9.27 -4.94
C ALA A 240 21.12 9.60 -6.44
N ASP A 241 19.90 9.97 -6.83
CA ASP A 241 19.57 10.34 -8.21
C ASP A 241 20.24 11.64 -8.65
N GLU A 242 20.30 12.64 -7.77
CA GLU A 242 21.00 13.90 -8.03
C GLU A 242 22.51 13.68 -8.24
N ALA A 243 23.14 12.90 -7.36
CA ALA A 243 24.56 12.54 -7.46
C ALA A 243 24.86 11.71 -8.72
N TYR A 244 23.95 10.80 -9.11
CA TYR A 244 24.07 10.05 -10.36
C TYR A 244 24.00 10.95 -11.59
N LYS A 245 23.02 11.87 -11.65
CA LYS A 245 22.89 12.84 -12.74
C LYS A 245 24.11 13.75 -12.84
N ALA A 246 24.62 14.23 -11.70
CA ALA A 246 25.86 15.00 -11.65
C ALA A 246 27.06 14.19 -12.19
N GLY A 247 27.20 12.92 -11.80
CA GLY A 247 28.24 12.03 -12.30
C GLY A 247 28.18 11.83 -13.82
N LEU A 248 26.98 11.68 -14.39
CA LEU A 248 26.80 11.61 -15.84
C LEU A 248 27.13 12.93 -16.55
N ALA A 249 26.77 14.07 -15.96
CA ALA A 249 27.12 15.38 -16.49
C ALA A 249 28.64 15.60 -16.52
N TYR A 250 29.35 15.21 -15.46
CA TYR A 250 30.81 15.26 -15.43
C TYR A 250 31.47 14.30 -16.44
N LEU A 251 30.88 13.12 -16.66
CA LEU A 251 31.33 12.21 -17.72
C LEU A 251 31.17 12.81 -19.11
N ALA A 252 30.06 13.49 -19.37
CA ALA A 252 29.84 14.21 -20.62
C ALA A 252 30.80 15.39 -20.78
N ALA A 253 31.16 16.06 -19.69
CA ALA A 253 32.12 17.17 -19.66
C ALA A 253 33.60 16.72 -19.72
N GLY A 254 33.89 15.42 -19.60
CA GLY A 254 35.26 14.89 -19.59
C GLY A 254 35.98 14.99 -18.24
N ASN A 255 35.31 15.45 -17.18
CA ASN A 255 35.86 15.57 -15.84
C ASN A 255 35.71 14.24 -15.08
N LEU A 256 36.69 13.36 -15.27
CA LEU A 256 36.62 11.98 -14.79
C LEU A 256 36.73 11.85 -13.25
N GLU A 257 37.47 12.73 -12.58
CA GLU A 257 37.65 12.72 -11.11
C GLU A 257 36.35 13.13 -10.39
N GLU A 258 35.74 14.24 -10.81
CA GLU A 258 34.44 14.68 -10.29
C GLU A 258 33.33 13.66 -10.59
N ALA A 259 33.36 13.05 -11.78
CA ALA A 259 32.45 11.95 -12.12
C ALA A 259 32.59 10.76 -11.17
N PHE A 260 33.83 10.31 -10.90
CA PHE A 260 34.08 9.20 -9.98
C PHE A 260 33.63 9.52 -8.55
N ARG A 261 33.87 10.74 -8.07
CA ARG A 261 33.42 11.19 -6.74
C ARG A 261 31.88 11.22 -6.64
N SER A 262 31.19 11.81 -7.62
CA SER A 262 29.72 11.89 -7.64
C SER A 262 29.06 10.52 -7.75
N LEU A 263 29.62 9.59 -8.53
CA LEU A 263 29.10 8.22 -8.63
C LEU A 263 29.27 7.42 -7.32
N ASN A 264 30.35 7.61 -6.56
CA ASN A 264 30.51 7.00 -5.23
C ASN A 264 29.53 7.58 -4.21
N VAL A 265 29.27 8.89 -4.26
CA VAL A 265 28.21 9.51 -3.43
C VAL A 265 26.85 8.89 -3.77
N ALA A 266 26.53 8.71 -5.05
CA ALA A 266 25.30 8.03 -5.47
C ALA A 266 25.21 6.60 -4.91
N LEU A 267 26.31 5.84 -4.91
CA LEU A 267 26.37 4.48 -4.37
C LEU A 267 26.12 4.42 -2.85
N THR A 268 26.71 5.35 -2.09
CA THR A 268 26.54 5.38 -0.62
C THR A 268 25.13 5.77 -0.18
N LYS A 269 24.40 6.52 -1.02
CA LYS A 269 23.02 6.95 -0.76
C LYS A 269 21.97 6.05 -1.40
N CYS A 270 22.38 5.11 -2.26
CA CYS A 270 21.48 4.17 -2.91
C CYS A 270 21.05 3.05 -1.94
N PRO A 271 19.75 2.74 -1.82
CA PRO A 271 19.29 1.67 -0.95
C PRO A 271 19.78 0.29 -1.47
N PRO A 272 20.25 -0.60 -0.58
CA PRO A 272 20.82 -1.89 -0.96
C PRO A 272 19.79 -2.86 -1.58
N SER A 273 18.49 -2.61 -1.36
CA SER A 273 17.40 -3.37 -1.97
C SER A 273 17.35 -3.25 -3.50
N LYS A 274 17.90 -2.18 -4.09
CA LYS A 274 17.92 -1.97 -5.55
C LYS A 274 19.20 -2.55 -6.18
N THR A 275 19.31 -3.87 -6.19
CA THR A 275 20.49 -4.62 -6.70
C THR A 275 20.89 -4.23 -8.13
N SER A 276 19.93 -4.00 -9.03
CA SER A 276 20.19 -3.55 -10.41
C SER A 276 20.82 -2.16 -10.48
N ALA A 277 20.35 -1.21 -9.66
CA ALA A 277 20.89 0.16 -9.63
C ALA A 277 22.30 0.17 -9.04
N VAL A 278 22.52 -0.57 -7.94
CA VAL A 278 23.83 -0.74 -7.32
C VAL A 278 24.82 -1.40 -8.29
N ALA A 279 24.40 -2.41 -9.06
CA ALA A 279 25.24 -3.06 -10.06
C ALA A 279 25.64 -2.09 -11.19
N LYS A 280 24.70 -1.28 -11.70
CA LYS A 280 24.98 -0.24 -12.71
C LYS A 280 25.95 0.81 -12.18
N LEU A 281 25.76 1.29 -10.95
CA LEU A 281 26.67 2.24 -10.31
C LEU A 281 28.08 1.67 -10.16
N ARG A 282 28.21 0.43 -9.67
CA ARG A 282 29.51 -0.25 -9.57
C ARG A 282 30.19 -0.43 -10.93
N SER A 283 29.42 -0.78 -11.96
CA SER A 283 29.93 -0.88 -13.34
C SER A 283 30.43 0.46 -13.87
N LEU A 284 29.70 1.54 -13.64
CA LEU A 284 30.09 2.89 -14.06
C LEU A 284 31.33 3.37 -13.31
N ILE A 285 31.39 3.16 -11.99
CA ILE A 285 32.55 3.49 -11.15
C ILE A 285 33.80 2.73 -11.61
N SER A 286 33.67 1.45 -11.99
CA SER A 286 34.78 0.66 -12.52
C SER A 286 35.26 1.21 -13.87
N LEU A 287 34.33 1.54 -14.78
CA LEU A 287 34.65 2.11 -16.08
C LEU A 287 35.34 3.48 -15.96
N THR A 288 34.87 4.35 -15.07
CA THR A 288 35.46 5.67 -14.84
C THR A 288 36.85 5.55 -14.21
N ALA A 289 37.05 4.65 -13.25
CA ALA A 289 38.37 4.37 -12.68
C ALA A 289 39.36 3.85 -13.74
N GLN A 290 38.91 3.01 -14.66
CA GLN A 290 39.77 2.53 -15.76
C GLN A 290 40.15 3.66 -16.72
N ARG A 291 39.21 4.56 -17.04
CA ARG A 291 39.48 5.75 -17.85
C ARG A 291 40.44 6.71 -17.17
N LEU A 292 40.30 6.93 -15.86
CA LEU A 292 41.22 7.73 -15.05
C LEU A 292 42.65 7.20 -15.08
N ARG A 293 42.82 5.88 -14.90
CA ARG A 293 44.15 5.25 -14.98
C ARG A 293 44.76 5.38 -16.37
N LYS A 294 43.95 5.33 -17.43
CA LYS A 294 44.41 5.46 -18.81
C LYS A 294 44.74 6.90 -19.20
N SER A 295 44.11 7.90 -18.59
CA SER A 295 44.45 9.32 -18.80
C SER A 295 45.69 9.79 -18.02
N ALA A 296 46.12 9.02 -17.02
CA ALA A 296 47.29 9.33 -16.18
C ALA A 296 48.62 8.75 -16.71
N VAL A 297 48.57 7.99 -17.81
CA VAL A 297 49.72 7.39 -18.51
C VAL A 297 49.85 8.06 -19.88
#